data_AF-A0A498MS89-F1
#
_entry.id   AF-A0A498MS89-F1
#
_cell.length_a   1.000
_cell.length_b   1.000
_cell.length_c   1.000
_cell.angle_alpha   90.00
_cell.angle_beta   90.00
_cell.angle_gamma   90.00
#
_symmetry.space_group_name_H-M   'P 1'
#
loop_
_entity.id
_entity.type
_entity.pdbx_description
1 polymer ?
#
loop_
_entity_poly.entity_id
_entity_poly.type
_entity_poly.pdbx_seq_one_letter_code
_entity_poly.pdbx_strand_id
1 'polypeptide(L)'
;MYLRRFGYLDTPLNPEAQRDSRFWRKKNLTYRIYNYTPDMGKTATQTAIRSAFKYWSNVTPLSFKEINYGLADIRISFHKRDGCPSPFDGPGHVLAHAEAPPSGIVHFDEDEFWTEGKYYGSNLRIVAAHEIGHALGLGHSQYSSALMAAHYTGYQANFKLHIDDIRGIQAIYGKRISSTTTTDDIYAVTYSTTVAPFPRGDMLDPCSAKLDAIMLGEKVWRFTNYRLDYQYPKPLKRIPANIDAALYYEKNKKIFFFKV
;
A
#
# COMPACT_ATOMS: atom_id res chain seq x y z
N MET A 1 -10.14 -22.81 -7.06
CA MET A 1 -9.32 -21.86 -7.85
C MET A 1 -8.52 -21.05 -6.84
N TYR A 2 -7.23 -21.38 -6.65
CA TYR A 2 -6.39 -20.71 -5.66
C TYR A 2 -5.98 -19.33 -6.20
N LEU A 3 -6.33 -18.26 -5.48
CA LEU A 3 -6.00 -16.88 -5.84
C LEU A 3 -4.58 -16.56 -5.35
N ARG A 4 -3.69 -16.14 -6.25
CA ARG A 4 -2.34 -15.62 -5.95
C ARG A 4 -2.45 -14.35 -5.10
N ARG A 5 -1.57 -14.18 -4.11
CA ARG A 5 -1.59 -13.05 -3.15
C ARG A 5 -0.23 -12.40 -3.03
N PHE A 6 -0.22 -11.15 -2.58
CA PHE A 6 0.98 -10.45 -2.14
C PHE A 6 1.21 -10.70 -0.65
N GLY A 7 2.47 -10.89 -0.26
CA GLY A 7 2.86 -11.04 1.13
C GLY A 7 3.13 -9.67 1.73
N TYR A 8 2.45 -9.34 2.82
CA TYR A 8 2.77 -8.14 3.61
C TYR A 8 3.24 -8.57 4.99
N LEU A 9 4.51 -8.27 5.31
CA LEU A 9 5.08 -8.59 6.61
C LEU A 9 4.81 -7.45 7.59
N ASP A 10 3.72 -7.57 8.34
CA ASP A 10 3.57 -6.85 9.60
C ASP A 10 4.54 -7.47 10.60
N THR A 11 5.78 -6.95 10.66
CA THR A 11 6.63 -7.26 11.82
C THR A 11 5.96 -6.65 13.06
N PRO A 12 5.65 -7.43 14.11
CA PRO A 12 5.16 -6.85 15.35
C PRO A 12 6.31 -6.08 16.02
N LEU A 13 6.34 -4.77 15.78
CA LEU A 13 7.40 -3.90 16.28
C LEU A 13 7.06 -3.35 17.67
N ASN A 14 8.09 -3.35 18.52
CA ASN A 14 8.14 -2.72 19.84
C ASN A 14 7.45 -1.33 19.84
N PRO A 15 6.54 -1.02 20.78
CA PRO A 15 5.87 0.28 20.88
C PRO A 15 6.82 1.50 20.86
N GLU A 16 8.08 1.34 21.30
CA GLU A 16 9.07 2.42 21.28
C GLU A 16 9.58 2.76 19.87
N ALA A 17 9.44 1.85 18.88
CA ALA A 17 9.81 2.08 17.49
C ALA A 17 8.76 2.90 16.70
N GLN A 18 7.58 3.17 17.27
CA GLN A 18 6.52 3.97 16.63
C GLN A 18 6.90 5.45 16.42
N ARG A 19 8.04 5.89 16.95
CA ARG A 19 8.55 7.25 16.68
C ARG A 19 9.33 7.39 15.37
N ASP A 20 9.67 6.30 14.68
CA ASP A 20 10.47 6.37 13.46
C ASP A 20 9.64 6.07 12.20
N SER A 21 9.09 7.15 11.63
CA SER A 21 8.61 7.35 10.25
C SER A 21 8.30 6.09 9.40
N ARG A 22 7.00 5.77 9.20
CA ARG A 22 6.50 4.78 8.20
C ARG A 22 6.71 5.17 6.73
N PHE A 23 7.59 6.13 6.46
CA PHE A 23 7.88 6.68 5.14
C PHE A 23 9.32 7.19 5.04
N TRP A 24 9.85 7.20 3.83
CA TRP A 24 11.16 7.80 3.57
C TRP A 24 11.15 9.32 3.72
N ARG A 25 12.03 9.88 4.55
CA ARG A 25 12.15 11.35 4.70
C ARG A 25 12.80 12.04 3.49
N LYS A 26 13.59 11.30 2.72
CA LYS A 26 14.25 11.79 1.51
C LYS A 26 13.46 11.44 0.26
N LYS A 27 13.57 12.30 -0.75
CA LYS A 27 12.88 12.14 -2.04
C LYS A 27 13.72 11.39 -3.08
N ASN A 28 15.04 11.40 -2.93
CA ASN A 28 15.97 10.71 -3.81
C ASN A 28 16.36 9.38 -3.16
N LEU A 29 15.73 8.31 -3.63
CA LEU A 29 15.92 6.96 -3.13
C LEU A 29 16.84 6.17 -4.07
N THR A 30 17.70 5.33 -3.50
CA THR A 30 18.49 4.36 -4.26
C THR A 30 17.87 2.99 -4.16
N TYR A 31 17.97 2.21 -5.23
CA TYR A 31 17.61 0.79 -5.19
C TYR A 31 18.74 -0.06 -5.75
N ARG A 32 18.81 -1.31 -5.31
CA ARG A 32 19.79 -2.28 -5.80
C ARG A 32 19.14 -3.65 -6.00
N ILE A 33 19.43 -4.26 -7.15
CA ILE A 33 19.03 -5.62 -7.47
C ILE A 33 20.25 -6.54 -7.21
N TYR A 34 20.13 -7.44 -6.24
CA TYR A 34 21.25 -8.27 -5.77
C TYR A 34 21.46 -9.52 -6.63
N ASN A 35 20.38 -10.09 -7.13
CA ASN A 35 20.37 -11.22 -8.06
C ASN A 35 19.18 -11.08 -9.03
N TYR A 36 19.13 -11.94 -10.05
CA TYR A 36 18.16 -11.84 -11.14
C TYR A 36 17.56 -13.21 -11.42
N THR A 37 16.26 -13.25 -11.70
CA THR A 37 15.60 -14.48 -12.15
C THR A 37 16.15 -14.96 -13.51
N PRO A 38 16.48 -16.26 -13.65
CA PRO A 38 16.90 -16.85 -14.91
C PRO A 38 15.78 -16.90 -15.96
N ASP A 39 14.50 -16.86 -15.58
CA ASP A 39 13.36 -16.98 -16.50
C ASP A 39 13.34 -15.91 -17.59
N MET A 40 13.80 -14.71 -17.22
CA MET A 40 13.85 -13.55 -18.12
C MET A 40 15.27 -13.04 -18.38
N GLY A 41 16.23 -13.42 -17.53
CA GLY A 41 17.61 -12.93 -17.57
C GLY A 41 17.77 -11.49 -17.08
N LYS A 42 19.03 -11.11 -16.81
CA LYS A 42 19.40 -9.86 -16.14
C LYS A 42 18.76 -8.60 -16.76
N THR A 43 18.93 -8.39 -18.06
CA THR A 43 18.50 -7.15 -18.73
C THR A 43 16.99 -6.97 -18.70
N ALA A 44 16.22 -8.04 -18.91
CA ALA A 44 14.77 -7.99 -18.88
C ALA A 44 14.25 -7.75 -17.45
N THR A 45 14.84 -8.43 -16.46
CA THR A 45 14.55 -8.21 -15.04
C THR A 45 14.82 -6.76 -14.63
N GLN A 46 15.99 -6.21 -14.94
CA GLN A 46 16.30 -4.78 -14.67
C GLN A 46 15.30 -3.85 -15.34
N THR A 47 14.91 -4.13 -16.58
CA THR A 47 13.95 -3.30 -17.32
C THR A 47 12.56 -3.33 -16.69
N ALA A 48 12.10 -4.49 -16.23
CA ALA A 48 10.81 -4.64 -15.55
C ALA A 48 10.79 -3.86 -14.23
N ILE A 49 11.81 -4.05 -13.37
CA ILE A 49 11.94 -3.33 -12.09
C ILE A 49 12.04 -1.82 -12.29
N ARG A 50 12.88 -1.35 -13.22
CA ARG A 50 12.98 0.08 -13.54
C ARG A 50 11.67 0.68 -14.02
N SER A 51 10.88 -0.10 -14.77
CA SER A 51 9.55 0.32 -15.23
C SER A 51 8.53 0.36 -14.10
N ALA A 52 8.64 -0.53 -13.11
CA ALA A 52 7.81 -0.51 -11.91
C ALA A 52 8.03 0.78 -11.09
N PHE A 53 9.29 1.18 -10.86
CA PHE A 53 9.61 2.45 -10.17
C PHE A 53 9.03 3.69 -10.89
N LYS A 54 8.92 3.66 -12.22
CA LYS A 54 8.36 4.76 -12.99
C LYS A 54 6.89 5.05 -12.67
N TYR A 55 6.10 4.05 -12.27
CA TYR A 55 4.71 4.31 -11.89
C TYR A 55 4.63 5.29 -10.72
N TRP A 56 5.47 5.08 -9.72
CA TRP A 56 5.50 5.90 -8.52
C TRP A 56 6.17 7.26 -8.75
N SER A 57 7.30 7.32 -9.47
CA SER A 57 7.97 8.60 -9.76
C SER A 57 7.20 9.49 -10.75
N ASN A 58 6.31 8.92 -11.57
CA ASN A 58 5.47 9.71 -12.47
C ASN A 58 4.43 10.55 -11.70
N VAL A 59 3.97 10.07 -10.53
CA VAL A 59 2.88 10.70 -9.77
C VAL A 59 3.34 11.36 -8.47
N THR A 60 4.62 11.26 -8.13
CA THR A 60 5.22 11.84 -6.91
C THR A 60 6.47 12.67 -7.22
N PRO A 61 6.97 13.47 -6.26
CA PRO A 61 8.30 14.09 -6.32
C PRO A 61 9.48 13.11 -6.14
N LEU A 62 9.23 11.81 -5.96
CA LEU A 62 10.29 10.84 -5.70
C LEU A 62 11.13 10.58 -6.94
N SER A 63 12.44 10.40 -6.73
CA SER A 63 13.37 9.92 -7.76
C SER A 63 14.04 8.64 -7.29
N PHE A 64 14.26 7.72 -8.23
CA PHE A 64 14.84 6.41 -7.97
C PHE A 64 16.09 6.22 -8.81
N LYS A 65 17.19 5.85 -8.16
CA LYS A 65 18.48 5.59 -8.83
C LYS A 65 18.94 4.16 -8.53
N GLU A 66 19.13 3.37 -9.59
CA GLU A 66 19.78 2.07 -9.47
C GLU A 66 21.26 2.24 -9.11
N ILE A 67 21.72 1.49 -8.12
CA ILE A 67 23.13 1.42 -7.76
C ILE A 67 23.63 -0.03 -7.85
N ASN A 68 24.89 -0.21 -8.25
CA ASN A 68 25.47 -1.53 -8.48
C ASN A 68 26.31 -2.03 -7.28
N TYR A 69 26.61 -1.17 -6.32
CA TYR A 69 27.44 -1.45 -5.14
C TYR A 69 26.96 -0.65 -3.93
N GLY A 70 27.37 -1.08 -2.74
CA GLY A 70 26.97 -0.44 -1.48
C GLY A 70 25.57 -0.82 -1.00
N LEU A 71 25.12 -0.11 0.03
CA LEU A 71 23.78 -0.22 0.61
C LEU A 71 22.81 0.70 -0.12
N ALA A 72 21.66 0.17 -0.50
CA ALA A 72 20.56 0.92 -1.11
C ALA A 72 19.41 1.08 -0.12
N ASP A 73 18.56 2.09 -0.34
CA ASP A 73 17.33 2.26 0.45
C ASP A 73 16.35 1.12 0.21
N ILE A 74 16.18 0.74 -1.06
CA ILE A 74 15.32 -0.37 -1.47
C ILE A 74 16.18 -1.50 -1.99
N ARG A 75 16.11 -2.66 -1.33
CA ARG A 75 16.95 -3.84 -1.62
C ARG A 75 16.08 -4.92 -2.22
N ILE A 76 16.39 -5.29 -3.47
CA ILE A 76 15.60 -6.22 -4.26
C ILE A 76 16.41 -7.50 -4.48
N SER A 77 15.80 -8.64 -4.15
CA SER A 77 16.37 -9.97 -4.42
C SER A 77 15.29 -11.02 -4.66
N PHE A 78 15.71 -12.11 -5.28
CA PHE A 78 14.89 -13.26 -5.60
C PHE A 78 15.35 -14.44 -4.75
N HIS A 79 14.43 -15.13 -4.07
CA HIS A 79 14.74 -16.23 -3.17
C HIS A 79 13.79 -17.39 -3.42
N LYS A 80 14.32 -18.60 -3.36
CA LYS A 80 13.49 -19.81 -3.23
C LYS A 80 13.03 -19.96 -1.79
N ARG A 81 12.11 -20.90 -1.55
CA ARG A 81 11.49 -21.20 -0.24
C ARG A 81 12.41 -21.08 0.98
N ASP A 82 13.62 -21.65 0.92
CA ASP A 82 14.53 -21.76 2.07
C ASP A 82 15.57 -20.61 2.14
N GLY A 83 15.47 -19.62 1.26
CA GLY A 83 16.49 -18.56 1.08
C GLY A 83 16.20 -17.25 1.82
N CYS A 84 15.08 -17.13 2.52
CA CYS A 84 14.63 -15.90 3.17
C CYS A 84 14.20 -16.14 4.63
N PRO A 85 14.47 -15.21 5.58
CA PRO A 85 13.97 -15.29 6.96
C PRO A 85 12.44 -15.38 7.07
N SER A 86 11.72 -14.89 6.06
CA SER A 86 10.28 -15.09 5.87
C SER A 86 10.10 -16.03 4.68
N PRO A 87 10.04 -17.35 4.91
CA PRO A 87 10.00 -18.33 3.84
C PRO A 87 8.73 -18.19 3.01
N PHE A 88 8.88 -18.23 1.69
CA PHE A 88 7.76 -18.33 0.76
C PHE A 88 7.05 -19.69 0.91
N ASP A 89 5.79 -19.79 0.50
CA ASP A 89 4.98 -21.01 0.65
C ASP A 89 4.93 -21.89 -0.61
N GLY A 90 5.68 -21.51 -1.66
CA GLY A 90 5.83 -22.25 -2.92
C GLY A 90 4.91 -21.75 -4.05
N PRO A 91 4.96 -22.40 -5.23
CA PRO A 91 4.36 -21.85 -6.46
C PRO A 91 2.85 -21.59 -6.36
N GLY A 92 2.44 -20.39 -6.80
CA GLY A 92 1.05 -19.97 -6.99
C GLY A 92 0.39 -19.33 -5.77
N HIS A 93 1.14 -19.10 -4.69
CA HIS A 93 0.62 -18.56 -3.43
C HIS A 93 1.12 -17.13 -3.18
N VAL A 94 2.20 -16.95 -2.41
CA VAL A 94 2.82 -15.64 -2.18
C VAL A 94 3.85 -15.34 -3.27
N LEU A 95 3.57 -14.36 -4.12
CA LEU A 95 4.45 -14.04 -5.26
C LEU A 95 5.72 -13.29 -4.85
N ALA A 96 5.59 -12.45 -3.84
CA ALA A 96 6.61 -11.56 -3.35
C ALA A 96 6.14 -10.98 -2.01
N HIS A 97 7.08 -10.36 -1.29
CA HIS A 97 6.76 -9.51 -0.15
C HIS A 97 7.71 -8.32 -0.06
N ALA A 98 7.28 -7.33 0.70
CA ALA A 98 8.08 -6.17 1.02
C ALA A 98 7.91 -5.72 2.47
N GLU A 99 8.97 -5.08 2.97
CA GLU A 99 8.96 -4.41 4.27
C GLU A 99 8.87 -2.90 4.07
N ALA A 100 8.00 -2.28 4.85
CA ALA A 100 7.83 -0.83 4.86
C ALA A 100 9.14 -0.10 5.24
N PRO A 101 9.24 1.20 4.97
CA PRO A 101 10.34 2.02 5.46
C PRO A 101 10.49 1.92 6.99
N PRO A 102 11.72 1.97 7.52
CA PRO A 102 12.98 2.23 6.81
C PRO A 102 13.70 0.97 6.29
N SER A 103 13.09 -0.22 6.34
CA SER A 103 13.76 -1.46 5.94
C SER A 103 13.98 -1.55 4.42
N GLY A 104 12.92 -1.28 3.65
CA GLY A 104 12.95 -1.24 2.18
C GLY A 104 13.34 -2.56 1.51
N ILE A 105 13.17 -3.69 2.21
CA ILE A 105 13.43 -5.01 1.65
C ILE A 105 12.28 -5.40 0.73
N VAL A 106 12.60 -5.92 -0.45
CA VAL A 106 11.64 -6.49 -1.40
C VAL A 106 12.19 -7.83 -1.87
N HIS A 107 11.45 -8.91 -1.61
CA HIS A 107 11.81 -10.25 -2.04
C HIS A 107 10.77 -10.81 -2.99
N PHE A 108 11.24 -11.44 -4.06
CA PHE A 108 10.41 -12.18 -5.01
C PHE A 108 10.62 -13.68 -4.82
N ASP A 109 9.54 -14.45 -4.93
CA ASP A 109 9.63 -15.92 -4.91
C ASP A 109 10.21 -16.42 -6.24
N GLU A 110 11.39 -17.03 -6.20
CA GLU A 110 12.07 -17.60 -7.37
C GLU A 110 11.52 -19.00 -7.75
N ASP A 111 10.58 -19.55 -6.98
CA ASP A 111 9.81 -20.73 -7.39
C ASP A 111 8.62 -20.35 -8.32
N GLU A 112 8.35 -19.05 -8.51
CA GLU A 112 7.40 -18.53 -9.50
C GLU A 112 8.01 -18.44 -10.91
N PHE A 113 7.18 -18.65 -11.92
CA PHE A 113 7.59 -18.43 -13.32
C PHE A 113 7.40 -16.96 -13.72
N TRP A 114 8.50 -16.21 -13.79
CA TRP A 114 8.51 -14.77 -14.05
C TRP A 114 8.47 -14.44 -15.54
N THR A 115 7.63 -13.46 -15.90
CA THR A 115 7.42 -13.02 -17.28
C THR A 115 7.29 -11.51 -17.38
N GLU A 116 7.46 -10.97 -18.60
CA GLU A 116 7.09 -9.59 -18.93
C GLU A 116 6.31 -9.52 -20.23
N GLY A 117 5.20 -8.79 -20.23
CA GLY A 117 4.39 -8.61 -21.44
C GLY A 117 3.52 -9.82 -21.82
N LYS A 118 3.36 -10.80 -20.92
CA LYS A 118 2.67 -12.06 -21.19
C LYS A 118 1.49 -12.26 -20.25
N TYR A 119 0.41 -12.86 -20.75
CA TYR A 119 -0.80 -13.19 -19.98
C TYR A 119 -0.70 -14.51 -19.19
N TYR A 120 0.42 -15.21 -19.27
CA TYR A 120 0.73 -16.41 -18.51
C TYR A 120 1.97 -16.17 -17.63
N GLY A 121 2.09 -16.92 -16.54
CA GLY A 121 3.10 -16.67 -15.52
C GLY A 121 2.81 -15.43 -14.65
N SER A 122 3.79 -15.05 -13.84
CA SER A 122 3.74 -13.85 -13.00
C SER A 122 4.41 -12.69 -13.72
N ASN A 123 3.72 -11.56 -13.88
CA ASN A 123 4.30 -10.40 -14.53
C ASN A 123 5.17 -9.62 -13.54
N LEU A 124 6.49 -9.66 -13.73
CA LEU A 124 7.43 -9.09 -12.79
C LEU A 124 7.22 -7.58 -12.61
N ARG A 125 6.91 -6.83 -13.68
CA ARG A 125 6.69 -5.38 -13.56
C ARG A 125 5.47 -5.05 -12.69
N ILE A 126 4.36 -5.77 -12.81
CA ILE A 126 3.16 -5.52 -12.00
C ILE A 126 3.40 -5.91 -10.55
N VAL A 127 3.96 -7.10 -10.30
CA VAL A 127 4.26 -7.55 -8.93
C VAL A 127 5.27 -6.62 -8.27
N ALA A 128 6.35 -6.25 -8.96
CA ALA A 128 7.33 -5.31 -8.42
C ALA A 128 6.72 -3.93 -8.14
N ALA A 129 5.79 -3.46 -8.96
CA ALA A 129 5.14 -2.18 -8.72
C ALA A 129 4.34 -2.20 -7.41
N HIS A 130 3.65 -3.30 -7.11
CA HIS A 130 2.94 -3.52 -5.85
C HIS A 130 3.89 -3.50 -4.65
N GLU A 131 4.93 -4.34 -4.68
CA GLU A 131 5.90 -4.44 -3.59
C GLU A 131 6.68 -3.15 -3.35
N ILE A 132 7.00 -2.41 -4.42
CA ILE A 132 7.60 -1.08 -4.29
C ILE A 132 6.63 -0.12 -3.58
N GLY A 133 5.31 -0.23 -3.81
CA GLY A 133 4.32 0.54 -3.06
C GLY A 133 4.41 0.30 -1.55
N HIS A 134 4.55 -0.96 -1.13
CA HIS A 134 4.82 -1.33 0.26
C HIS A 134 6.16 -0.78 0.77
N ALA A 135 7.23 -0.93 0.00
CA ALA A 135 8.54 -0.36 0.33
C ALA A 135 8.57 1.18 0.35
N LEU A 136 7.52 1.84 -0.14
CA LEU A 136 7.27 3.28 -0.03
C LEU A 136 6.29 3.64 1.10
N GLY A 137 5.75 2.66 1.82
CA GLY A 137 4.88 2.86 2.98
C GLY A 137 3.38 2.79 2.69
N LEU A 138 2.96 2.30 1.52
CA LEU A 138 1.56 1.99 1.25
C LEU A 138 1.16 0.66 1.89
N GLY A 139 -0.05 0.60 2.43
CA GLY A 139 -0.70 -0.66 2.78
C GLY A 139 -1.52 -1.21 1.62
N HIS A 140 -2.20 -2.34 1.84
CA HIS A 140 -3.14 -2.88 0.86
C HIS A 140 -4.37 -1.97 0.66
N SER A 141 -4.81 -1.85 -0.59
CA SER A 141 -6.07 -1.21 -0.96
C SER A 141 -7.24 -2.17 -0.80
N GLN A 142 -8.40 -1.61 -0.45
CA GLN A 142 -9.68 -2.32 -0.46
C GLN A 142 -10.27 -2.50 -1.87
N TYR A 143 -9.81 -1.71 -2.85
CA TYR A 143 -10.31 -1.79 -4.22
C TYR A 143 -9.57 -2.88 -4.97
N SER A 144 -10.28 -3.93 -5.39
CA SER A 144 -9.67 -5.07 -6.12
C SER A 144 -9.06 -4.69 -7.48
N SER A 145 -9.43 -3.54 -8.02
CA SER A 145 -8.87 -2.97 -9.26
C SER A 145 -7.61 -2.13 -9.03
N ALA A 146 -7.24 -1.84 -7.78
CA ALA A 146 -6.05 -1.07 -7.44
C ALA A 146 -4.79 -1.93 -7.56
N LEU A 147 -3.66 -1.29 -7.85
CA LEU A 147 -2.37 -1.98 -7.82
C LEU A 147 -2.12 -2.57 -6.44
N MET A 148 -2.40 -1.80 -5.39
CA MET A 148 -2.17 -2.19 -4.00
C MET A 148 -3.22 -3.17 -3.46
N ALA A 149 -4.10 -3.74 -4.29
CA ALA A 149 -5.00 -4.81 -3.84
C ALA A 149 -4.19 -6.05 -3.42
N ALA A 150 -4.59 -6.73 -2.35
CA ALA A 150 -3.88 -7.90 -1.80
C ALA A 150 -3.80 -9.13 -2.74
N HIS A 151 -4.49 -9.07 -3.88
CA HIS A 151 -4.60 -10.17 -4.84
C HIS A 151 -4.03 -9.78 -6.20
N TYR A 152 -3.24 -10.67 -6.78
CA TYR A 152 -2.67 -10.46 -8.10
C TYR A 152 -3.68 -10.77 -9.20
N THR A 153 -3.94 -9.80 -10.09
CA THR A 153 -4.92 -9.92 -11.18
C THR A 153 -4.31 -10.29 -12.54
N GLY A 154 -3.00 -10.55 -12.62
CA GLY A 154 -2.34 -10.83 -13.90
C GLY A 154 -1.74 -9.60 -14.60
N TYR A 155 -1.18 -9.84 -15.78
CA TYR A 155 -0.65 -8.79 -16.66
C TYR A 155 -1.76 -7.92 -17.25
N GLN A 156 -1.51 -6.61 -17.31
CA GLN A 156 -2.35 -5.65 -18.02
C GLN A 156 -1.51 -4.88 -19.04
N ALA A 157 -1.88 -4.94 -20.32
CA ALA A 157 -1.11 -4.32 -21.40
C ALA A 157 -0.95 -2.80 -21.25
N ASN A 158 -2.04 -2.12 -20.90
CA ASN A 158 -2.09 -0.67 -20.72
C ASN A 158 -2.25 -0.29 -19.25
N PHE A 159 -1.49 -0.95 -18.38
CA PHE A 159 -1.58 -0.75 -16.94
C PHE A 159 -1.38 0.73 -16.55
N LYS A 160 -2.25 1.20 -15.66
CA LYS A 160 -2.18 2.52 -15.02
C LYS A 160 -2.47 2.35 -13.54
N LEU A 161 -1.82 3.16 -12.71
CA LEU A 161 -2.16 3.22 -11.28
C LEU A 161 -3.62 3.61 -11.10
N HIS A 162 -4.29 2.95 -10.16
CA HIS A 162 -5.63 3.31 -9.77
C HIS A 162 -5.62 4.64 -9.00
N ILE A 163 -6.75 5.34 -8.99
CA ILE A 163 -6.84 6.63 -8.30
C ILE A 163 -6.56 6.52 -6.81
N ASP A 164 -6.87 5.36 -6.21
CA ASP A 164 -6.58 5.05 -4.81
C ASP A 164 -5.07 4.93 -4.56
N ASP A 165 -4.33 4.23 -5.43
CA ASP A 165 -2.87 4.13 -5.35
C ASP A 165 -2.22 5.51 -5.43
N ILE A 166 -2.70 6.35 -6.37
CA ILE A 166 -2.21 7.72 -6.58
C ILE A 166 -2.49 8.59 -5.36
N ARG A 167 -3.70 8.54 -4.80
CA ARG A 167 -4.08 9.31 -3.60
C ARG A 167 -3.26 8.87 -2.39
N GLY A 168 -3.10 7.56 -2.19
CA GLY A 168 -2.30 7.01 -1.10
C GLY A 168 -0.87 7.49 -1.15
N ILE A 169 -0.20 7.35 -2.29
CA ILE A 169 1.21 7.73 -2.39
C ILE A 169 1.41 9.26 -2.32
N GLN A 170 0.49 10.03 -2.86
CA GLN A 170 0.54 11.50 -2.80
C GLN A 170 0.21 12.03 -1.40
N ALA A 171 -0.56 11.30 -0.59
CA ALA A 171 -0.76 11.66 0.82
C ALA A 171 0.54 11.55 1.63
N ILE A 172 1.44 10.64 1.25
CA ILE A 172 2.74 10.45 1.90
C ILE A 172 3.79 11.43 1.36
N TYR A 173 3.90 11.55 0.02
CA TYR A 173 5.03 12.23 -0.62
C TYR A 173 4.68 13.53 -1.36
N GLY A 174 3.39 13.87 -1.46
CA GLY A 174 2.88 14.97 -2.26
C GLY A 174 2.77 14.66 -3.75
N LYS A 175 2.22 15.61 -4.50
CA LYS A 175 2.08 15.54 -5.96
C LYS A 175 3.37 15.93 -6.67
N ARG A 176 3.62 15.35 -7.83
CA ARG A 176 4.68 15.82 -8.73
C ARG A 176 4.33 17.21 -9.26
N ILE A 177 5.19 18.19 -9.00
CA ILE A 177 5.08 19.51 -9.62
C ILE A 177 5.77 19.42 -10.98
N SER A 178 4.99 19.27 -12.04
CA SER A 178 5.49 19.44 -13.40
C SER A 178 5.59 20.94 -13.67
N SER A 179 6.73 21.42 -14.16
CA SER A 179 6.98 22.81 -14.59
C SER A 179 6.21 23.16 -15.87
N THR A 180 4.91 22.89 -15.88
CA THR A 180 3.95 23.24 -16.92
C THR A 180 2.68 23.79 -16.26
N THR A 181 2.85 24.43 -15.12
CA THR A 181 1.84 25.32 -14.56
C THR A 181 2.06 26.68 -15.20
N THR A 182 1.27 26.96 -16.22
CA THR A 182 1.06 28.32 -16.74
C THR A 182 0.83 29.24 -15.55
N THR A 183 1.40 30.44 -15.60
CA THR A 183 1.45 31.49 -14.57
C THR A 183 0.10 31.93 -13.97
N ASP A 184 -1.01 31.31 -14.35
CA ASP A 184 -2.36 31.62 -13.88
C ASP A 184 -2.77 30.83 -12.61
N ASP A 185 -2.15 29.68 -12.30
CA ASP A 185 -2.52 28.90 -11.10
C ASP A 185 -1.85 29.40 -9.80
N ILE A 186 -0.95 30.38 -9.88
CA ILE A 186 -0.31 30.99 -8.69
C ILE A 186 -1.31 31.79 -7.85
N TYR A 187 -2.45 32.20 -8.43
CA TYR A 187 -3.52 32.90 -7.72
C TYR A 187 -4.62 31.99 -7.14
N ALA A 188 -4.61 30.69 -7.46
CA ALA A 188 -5.57 29.72 -6.91
C ALA A 188 -5.08 29.03 -5.62
N VAL A 189 -3.79 29.19 -5.26
CA VAL A 189 -3.20 28.61 -4.04
C VAL A 189 -3.49 29.44 -2.78
N THR A 190 -3.95 30.68 -2.92
CA THR A 190 -4.11 31.61 -1.79
C THR A 190 -5.51 31.68 -1.17
N TYR A 191 -6.53 30.98 -1.69
CA TYR A 191 -7.88 30.99 -1.09
C TYR A 191 -8.60 29.63 -1.11
N SER A 192 -8.16 28.71 -0.25
CA SER A 192 -8.98 27.64 0.37
C SER A 192 -8.01 26.73 1.15
N THR A 193 -7.90 26.80 2.46
CA THR A 193 -8.96 26.40 3.38
C THR A 193 -8.63 26.98 4.77
N THR A 194 -9.40 27.96 5.22
CA THR A 194 -9.49 28.30 6.64
C THR A 194 -10.43 27.27 7.30
N VAL A 195 -9.90 26.10 7.66
CA VAL A 195 -10.55 25.28 8.70
C VAL A 195 -10.01 25.79 10.03
N ALA A 196 -10.91 26.27 10.89
CA ALA A 196 -10.60 26.65 12.26
C ALA A 196 -9.84 25.52 12.99
N PRO A 197 -8.93 25.86 13.93
CA PRO A 197 -8.23 24.84 14.71
C PRO A 197 -9.25 24.16 15.64
N PHE A 198 -9.64 22.93 15.31
CA PHE A 198 -10.37 22.10 16.26
C PHE A 198 -9.48 21.84 17.49
N PRO A 199 -10.01 21.97 18.71
CA PRO A 199 -9.24 21.77 19.92
C PRO A 199 -8.69 20.34 19.98
N ARG A 200 -7.38 20.23 20.16
CA ARG A 200 -6.66 18.98 20.42
C ARG A 200 -7.10 18.46 21.78
N GLY A 201 -8.07 17.55 21.78
CA GLY A 201 -8.46 16.76 22.93
C GLY A 201 -8.75 15.34 22.48
N ASP A 202 -7.82 14.43 22.75
CA ASP A 202 -7.94 12.97 22.72
C ASP A 202 -8.73 12.38 21.54
N MET A 203 -8.25 12.60 20.31
CA MET A 203 -8.68 11.81 19.17
C MET A 203 -7.93 10.47 19.20
N LEU A 204 -8.64 9.41 19.56
CA LEU A 204 -8.14 8.04 19.55
C LEU A 204 -7.68 7.67 18.14
N ASP A 205 -6.47 7.10 18.04
CA ASP A 205 -5.86 6.66 16.79
C ASP A 205 -6.73 5.56 16.13
N PRO A 206 -7.22 5.77 14.89
CA PRO A 206 -8.04 4.79 14.17
C PRO A 206 -7.33 3.45 13.92
N CYS A 207 -6.00 3.41 13.98
CA CYS A 207 -5.21 2.18 13.86
C CYS A 207 -4.98 1.45 15.21
N SER A 208 -5.35 2.08 16.32
CA SER A 208 -5.26 1.53 17.68
C SER A 208 -6.62 1.14 18.27
N ALA A 209 -7.70 1.43 17.54
CA ALA A 209 -9.05 1.11 17.94
C ALA A 209 -9.23 -0.42 17.98
N LYS A 210 -9.55 -0.96 19.14
CA LYS A 210 -9.76 -2.41 19.32
C LYS A 210 -11.00 -2.96 18.60
N LEU A 211 -11.84 -2.05 18.08
CA LEU A 211 -13.18 -2.33 17.59
C LEU A 211 -13.51 -1.40 16.41
N ASP A 212 -13.70 -2.00 15.23
CA ASP A 212 -14.19 -1.30 14.05
C ASP A 212 -15.67 -1.65 13.83
N ALA A 213 -16.54 -0.64 13.85
CA ALA A 213 -17.92 -0.79 13.41
C ALA A 213 -18.03 -0.23 11.99
N ILE A 214 -18.29 -1.10 11.01
CA ILE A 214 -18.43 -0.74 9.60
C ILE A 214 -19.92 -0.72 9.27
N MET A 215 -20.40 0.35 8.63
CA MET A 215 -21.77 0.40 8.11
C MET A 215 -21.78 0.15 6.61
N LEU A 216 -22.69 -0.70 6.16
CA LEU A 216 -22.95 -0.91 4.74
C LEU A 216 -24.47 -0.91 4.53
N GLY A 217 -24.99 0.20 3.98
CA GLY A 217 -26.43 0.41 3.78
C GLY A 217 -27.20 0.49 5.11
N GLU A 218 -28.29 -0.28 5.23
CA GLU A 218 -29.18 -0.27 6.42
C GLU A 218 -28.69 -1.18 7.57
N LYS A 219 -27.46 -1.69 7.50
CA LYS A 219 -26.92 -2.66 8.46
C LYS A 219 -25.58 -2.20 9.02
N VAL A 220 -25.40 -2.41 10.32
CA VAL A 220 -24.12 -2.24 11.02
C VAL A 220 -23.45 -3.59 11.14
N TRP A 221 -22.17 -3.64 10.80
CA TRP A 221 -21.25 -4.73 11.04
C TRP A 221 -20.28 -4.32 12.13
N ARG A 222 -19.92 -5.23 13.03
CA ARG A 222 -18.98 -4.96 14.11
C ARG A 222 -17.88 -5.99 14.10
N PHE A 223 -16.64 -5.54 14.12
CA PHE A 223 -15.47 -6.39 14.12
C PHE A 223 -14.65 -6.14 15.38
N THR A 224 -14.26 -7.22 16.05
CA THR A 224 -13.29 -7.22 17.14
C THR A 224 -12.07 -8.01 16.68
N ASN A 225 -10.87 -7.41 16.71
CA ASN A 225 -9.63 -8.07 16.26
C ASN A 225 -9.78 -8.74 14.87
N TYR A 226 -10.32 -8.01 13.89
CA TYR A 226 -10.58 -8.49 12.52
C TYR A 226 -11.56 -9.67 12.40
N ARG A 227 -12.29 -10.03 13.46
CA ARG A 227 -13.35 -11.04 13.44
C ARG A 227 -14.72 -10.39 13.55
N LEU A 228 -15.67 -10.83 12.72
CA LEU A 228 -17.06 -10.41 12.82
C LEU A 228 -17.64 -10.88 14.16
N ASP A 229 -18.20 -9.94 14.92
CA ASP A 229 -18.79 -10.23 16.21
C ASP A 229 -20.07 -11.05 16.09
N TYR A 230 -20.19 -12.02 16.99
CA TYR A 230 -21.42 -12.78 17.16
C TYR A 230 -22.60 -11.82 17.42
N GLN A 231 -23.70 -11.99 16.67
CA GLN A 231 -24.89 -11.13 16.56
C GLN A 231 -24.84 -9.95 15.57
N TYR A 232 -23.76 -9.77 14.80
CA TYR A 232 -23.71 -8.81 13.68
C TYR A 232 -23.73 -9.56 12.34
N PRO A 233 -24.27 -8.97 11.25
CA PRO A 233 -24.79 -7.60 11.14
C PRO A 233 -26.15 -7.38 11.81
N LYS A 234 -26.39 -6.17 12.31
CA LYS A 234 -27.69 -5.74 12.88
C LYS A 234 -28.34 -4.68 11.99
N PRO A 235 -29.67 -4.74 11.76
CA PRO A 235 -30.38 -3.68 11.07
C PRO A 235 -30.40 -2.40 11.91
N LEU A 236 -30.20 -1.26 11.26
CA LEU A 236 -30.31 0.07 11.84
C LEU A 236 -31.77 0.41 12.12
N LYS A 237 -32.28 0.02 13.29
CA LYS A 237 -33.62 0.43 13.74
C LYS A 237 -33.51 1.75 14.50
N ARG A 238 -34.28 2.76 14.07
CA ARG A 238 -34.39 4.10 14.69
C ARG A 238 -33.21 5.06 14.46
N ILE A 239 -32.51 4.94 13.32
CA ILE A 239 -31.44 5.87 12.93
C ILE A 239 -31.79 6.48 11.56
N PRO A 240 -31.66 7.80 11.36
CA PRO A 240 -31.99 8.42 10.09
C PRO A 240 -31.08 7.89 8.97
N ALA A 241 -31.62 7.80 7.75
CA ALA A 241 -30.83 7.45 6.57
C ALA A 241 -29.73 8.49 6.29
N ASN A 242 -28.66 8.05 5.63
CA ASN A 242 -27.49 8.87 5.25
C ASN A 242 -26.76 9.45 6.47
N ILE A 243 -26.10 8.58 7.25
CA ILE A 243 -25.18 8.95 8.32
C ILE A 243 -23.76 9.02 7.74
N ASP A 244 -22.99 10.04 8.08
CA ASP A 244 -21.64 10.29 7.53
C ASP A 244 -20.55 9.51 8.25
N ALA A 245 -20.73 9.23 9.55
CA ALA A 245 -19.77 8.45 10.33
C ALA A 245 -20.44 7.71 11.50
N ALA A 246 -19.80 6.65 11.99
CA ALA A 246 -20.15 5.99 13.23
C ALA A 246 -18.91 5.73 14.09
N LEU A 247 -19.04 5.86 15.40
CA LEU A 247 -17.99 5.61 16.38
C LEU A 247 -18.52 4.65 17.45
N TYR A 248 -17.82 3.55 17.68
CA TYR A 248 -18.08 2.72 18.86
C TYR A 248 -17.25 3.21 20.04
N TYR A 249 -17.90 3.56 21.14
CA TYR A 249 -17.22 3.98 22.36
C TYR A 249 -17.17 2.84 23.37
N GLU A 250 -15.95 2.34 23.61
CA GLU A 250 -15.74 1.13 24.38
C GLU A 250 -16.12 1.27 25.87
N LYS A 251 -15.95 2.46 26.46
CA LYS A 251 -16.18 2.67 27.90
C LYS A 251 -17.64 2.47 28.31
N ASN A 252 -18.60 2.78 27.45
CA ASN A 252 -20.03 2.61 27.73
C ASN A 252 -20.74 1.62 26.79
N LYS A 253 -19.97 0.95 25.91
CA LYS A 253 -20.46 -0.04 24.95
C LYS A 253 -21.54 0.50 24.00
N LYS A 254 -21.51 1.81 23.68
CA LYS A 254 -22.47 2.46 22.76
C LYS A 254 -21.85 2.76 21.40
N ILE A 255 -22.69 2.78 20.37
CA ILE A 255 -22.35 3.28 19.04
C ILE A 255 -22.98 4.66 18.88
N PHE A 256 -22.16 5.64 18.52
CA PHE A 256 -22.55 7.01 18.16
C PHE A 256 -22.58 7.12 16.64
N PHE A 257 -23.57 7.84 16.12
CA PHE A 257 -23.77 8.06 14.69
C PHE A 257 -23.74 9.58 14.45
N PHE A 258 -22.96 10.02 13.48
CA PHE A 258 -22.76 11.43 13.14
C PHE A 258 -23.34 11.73 11.77
N LYS A 259 -24.08 12.82 11.70
CA LYS A 259 -24.63 13.36 10.45
C LYS A 259 -24.24 14.84 10.39
N VAL A 260 -23.56 15.24 9.32
CA VAL A 260 -23.04 16.60 9.07
C VAL A 260 -23.92 17.30 8.05
#